data_AF-A0A946I5Y9-F1
#
_entry.id   AF-A0A946I5Y9-F1
#
_cell.length_a   1.000
_cell.length_b   1.000
_cell.length_c   1.000
_cell.angle_alpha   90.00
_cell.angle_beta   90.00
_cell.angle_gamma   90.00
#
_symmetry.space_group_name_H-M   'P 1'
#
loop_
_entity.id
_entity.type
_entity.pdbx_description
1 polymer ?
#
loop_
_entity_poly.entity_id
_entity_poly.type
_entity_poly.pdbx_seq_one_letter_code
_entity_poly.pdbx_strand_id
1 'polypeptide(L)'
;IASIQKAKSESSIPFSVFKPTGLARFALLEKISNNSNLTKEEEIEKTNFEGRIENICQTASDNKVPLFIDAEESWIQGAIDDIAIKMMQKFNKNEAWIFNTLQLYRNDRVDHLEMLFKLAAEEKFFVGLKLVRGAYHEQEIERAKEKGYNCPVHTIKENTDIDYNKALTLCIENIDFVSVCAGTHNEESSALLVELLNKHNISKDDKRVYFSQLLGMSDHISYNAAKEGFNVVKYVPYGPVKDVLPYLIRRAEENTSIAGQMGRELTNIIEEKKRRRNA
;
A
#
# COMPACT_ATOMS: atom_id res chain seq x y z
N ILE A 1 8.91 -12.49 -10.10
CA ILE A 1 9.48 -13.80 -9.75
C ILE A 1 10.89 -13.68 -9.18
N ALA A 2 11.87 -13.12 -9.90
CA ALA A 2 13.24 -12.99 -9.39
C ALA A 2 13.32 -12.27 -8.02
N SER A 3 12.56 -11.19 -7.83
CA SER A 3 12.47 -10.47 -6.56
C SER A 3 11.92 -11.34 -5.42
N ILE A 4 10.98 -12.25 -5.69
CA ILE A 4 10.45 -13.20 -4.70
C ILE A 4 11.53 -14.22 -4.30
N GLN A 5 12.27 -14.76 -5.27
CA GLN A 5 13.35 -15.71 -4.99
C GLN A 5 14.48 -15.06 -4.19
N LYS A 6 14.77 -13.78 -4.49
CA LYS A 6 15.73 -13.00 -3.71
C LYS A 6 15.25 -12.80 -2.28
N ALA A 7 14.00 -12.35 -2.09
CA ALA A 7 13.36 -12.18 -0.78
C ALA A 7 13.37 -13.45 0.08
N LYS A 8 13.14 -14.62 -0.52
CA LYS A 8 13.24 -15.91 0.20
C LYS A 8 14.62 -16.16 0.80
N SER A 9 15.67 -15.76 0.09
CA SER A 9 17.06 -16.01 0.50
C SER A 9 17.68 -14.89 1.35
N GLU A 10 16.97 -13.77 1.51
CA GLU A 10 17.52 -12.57 2.15
C GLU A 10 16.51 -11.97 3.12
N SER A 11 16.75 -12.13 4.42
CA SER A 11 15.85 -11.64 5.47
C SER A 11 15.70 -10.11 5.51
N SER A 12 16.60 -9.36 4.87
CA SER A 12 16.50 -7.91 4.70
C SER A 12 15.40 -7.49 3.72
N ILE A 13 14.87 -8.42 2.93
CA ILE A 13 13.82 -8.20 1.93
C ILE A 13 12.58 -9.00 2.35
N PRO A 14 11.78 -8.49 3.30
CA PRO A 14 10.61 -9.19 3.81
C PRO A 14 9.43 -9.22 2.84
N PHE A 15 9.45 -8.39 1.79
CA PHE A 15 8.35 -8.21 0.85
C PHE A 15 8.83 -8.20 -0.61
N SER A 16 7.95 -8.65 -1.51
CA SER A 16 8.05 -8.35 -2.94
C SER A 16 6.84 -7.51 -3.36
N VAL A 17 7.01 -6.70 -4.41
CA VAL A 17 5.95 -5.84 -4.95
C VAL A 17 5.96 -5.88 -6.47
N PHE A 18 4.80 -5.70 -7.10
CA PHE A 18 4.71 -5.45 -8.53
C PHE A 18 3.54 -4.52 -8.86
N LYS A 19 3.61 -3.90 -10.04
CA LYS A 19 2.54 -3.08 -10.61
C LYS A 19 1.78 -3.86 -11.68
N PRO A 20 0.44 -3.98 -11.58
CA PRO A 20 -0.38 -4.61 -12.61
C PRO A 20 -0.19 -4.04 -14.01
N THR A 21 -0.01 -2.73 -14.17
CA THR A 21 0.27 -2.09 -15.48
C THR A 21 1.60 -2.53 -16.11
N GLY A 22 2.51 -3.12 -15.34
CA GLY A 22 3.71 -3.76 -15.86
C GLY A 22 3.44 -5.12 -16.54
N LEU A 23 2.22 -5.67 -16.40
CA LEU A 23 1.84 -7.02 -16.87
C LEU A 23 0.70 -7.04 -17.88
N ALA A 24 -0.04 -5.94 -18.03
CA ALA A 24 -1.14 -5.77 -18.97
C ALA A 24 -1.21 -4.34 -19.52
N ARG A 25 -1.86 -4.17 -20.69
CA ARG A 25 -2.11 -2.85 -21.24
C ARG A 25 -3.08 -2.08 -20.36
N PHE A 26 -2.77 -0.82 -20.13
CA PHE A 26 -3.61 0.10 -19.37
C PHE A 26 -5.07 0.16 -19.87
N ALA A 27 -5.25 0.24 -21.19
CA ALA A 27 -6.57 0.26 -21.83
C ALA A 27 -7.39 -1.02 -21.57
N LEU A 28 -6.74 -2.18 -21.42
CA LEU A 28 -7.44 -3.41 -21.06
C LEU A 28 -7.94 -3.33 -19.61
N LEU A 29 -7.10 -2.89 -18.67
CA LEU A 29 -7.48 -2.74 -17.27
C LEU A 29 -8.61 -1.71 -17.07
N GLU A 30 -8.60 -0.63 -17.85
CA GLU A 30 -9.70 0.36 -17.83
C GLU A 30 -11.00 -0.25 -18.35
N LYS A 31 -10.96 -1.05 -19.43
CA LYS A 31 -12.16 -1.77 -19.92
C LYS A 31 -12.69 -2.77 -18.90
N ILE A 32 -11.82 -3.54 -18.25
CA ILE A 32 -12.20 -4.51 -17.21
C ILE A 32 -12.86 -3.78 -16.03
N SER A 33 -12.23 -2.71 -15.54
CA SER A 33 -12.75 -1.91 -14.41
C SER A 33 -14.12 -1.29 -14.70
N ASN A 34 -14.38 -0.93 -15.96
CA ASN A 34 -15.65 -0.38 -16.40
C ASN A 34 -16.69 -1.44 -16.81
N ASN A 35 -16.39 -2.74 -16.63
CA ASN A 35 -17.24 -3.86 -17.11
C ASN A 35 -17.63 -3.71 -18.60
N SER A 36 -16.71 -3.19 -19.41
CA SER A 36 -16.92 -3.00 -20.85
C SER A 36 -16.79 -4.33 -21.60
N ASN A 37 -17.50 -4.45 -22.73
CA ASN A 37 -17.33 -5.61 -23.62
C ASN A 37 -15.90 -5.69 -24.15
N LEU A 38 -15.28 -6.85 -23.99
CA LEU A 38 -13.95 -7.15 -24.51
C LEU A 38 -14.05 -7.82 -25.89
N THR A 39 -13.11 -7.53 -26.79
CA THR A 39 -12.97 -8.34 -28.02
C THR A 39 -12.43 -9.73 -27.68
N LYS A 40 -12.47 -10.66 -28.65
CA LYS A 40 -11.91 -12.01 -28.45
C LYS A 40 -10.41 -11.96 -28.10
N GLU A 41 -9.68 -11.05 -28.72
CA GLU A 41 -8.26 -10.83 -28.45
C GLU A 41 -8.04 -10.27 -27.05
N GLU A 42 -8.90 -9.36 -26.60
CA GLU A 42 -8.86 -8.79 -25.25
C GLU A 42 -9.22 -9.80 -24.16
N GLU A 43 -10.14 -10.73 -24.42
CA GLU A 43 -10.42 -11.86 -23.52
C GLU A 43 -9.23 -12.82 -23.38
N ILE A 44 -8.52 -13.09 -24.48
CA ILE A 44 -7.28 -13.86 -24.46
C ILE A 44 -6.20 -13.10 -23.66
N GLU A 45 -6.07 -11.79 -23.88
CA GLU A 45 -5.12 -10.95 -23.16
C GLU A 45 -5.43 -10.91 -21.66
N LYS A 46 -6.70 -10.75 -21.28
CA LYS A 46 -7.18 -10.83 -19.89
C LYS A 46 -6.82 -12.17 -19.25
N THR A 47 -7.10 -13.27 -19.94
CA THR A 47 -6.77 -14.63 -19.45
C THR A 47 -5.27 -14.79 -19.22
N ASN A 48 -4.44 -14.30 -20.15
CA ASN A 48 -2.99 -14.34 -20.01
C ASN A 48 -2.48 -13.46 -18.86
N PHE A 49 -3.08 -12.27 -18.67
CA PHE A 49 -2.78 -11.38 -17.57
C PHE A 49 -3.11 -12.03 -16.22
N GLU A 50 -4.31 -12.57 -16.06
CA GLU A 50 -4.72 -13.28 -14.84
C GLU A 50 -3.81 -14.48 -14.56
N GLY A 51 -3.46 -15.27 -15.58
CA GLY A 51 -2.55 -16.40 -15.44
C GLY A 51 -1.13 -16.00 -15.01
N ARG A 52 -0.63 -14.84 -15.49
CA ARG A 52 0.66 -14.30 -15.03
C ARG A 52 0.62 -13.88 -13.57
N ILE A 53 -0.42 -13.16 -13.15
CA ILE A 53 -0.59 -12.76 -11.76
C ILE A 53 -0.68 -14.00 -10.87
N GLU A 54 -1.50 -14.97 -11.26
CA GLU A 54 -1.66 -16.21 -10.51
C GLU A 54 -0.33 -16.94 -10.32
N ASN A 55 0.49 -17.06 -11.38
CA ASN A 55 1.81 -17.66 -11.27
C ASN A 55 2.74 -16.89 -10.32
N ILE A 56 2.69 -15.56 -10.32
CA ILE A 56 3.48 -14.73 -9.39
C ILE A 56 2.99 -14.93 -7.95
N CYS A 57 1.67 -14.94 -7.72
CA CYS A 57 1.06 -15.15 -6.40
C CYS A 57 1.31 -16.56 -5.86
N GLN A 58 1.20 -17.60 -6.70
CA GLN A 58 1.57 -18.96 -6.36
C GLN A 58 3.04 -19.02 -5.94
N THR A 59 3.93 -18.42 -6.73
CA THR A 59 5.36 -18.37 -6.40
C THR A 59 5.60 -17.69 -5.05
N ALA A 60 4.90 -16.60 -4.75
CA ALA A 60 5.00 -15.91 -3.47
C ALA A 60 4.54 -16.80 -2.29
N SER A 61 3.38 -17.43 -2.43
CA SER A 61 2.81 -18.34 -1.43
C SER A 61 3.70 -19.55 -1.16
N ASP A 62 4.16 -20.25 -2.21
CA ASP A 62 5.03 -21.44 -2.10
C ASP A 62 6.36 -21.12 -1.41
N ASN A 63 6.85 -19.90 -1.60
CA ASN A 63 8.10 -19.44 -1.01
C ASN A 63 7.91 -18.70 0.32
N LYS A 64 6.67 -18.57 0.81
CA LYS A 64 6.31 -17.85 2.05
C LYS A 64 6.84 -16.42 2.07
N VAL A 65 6.74 -15.74 0.93
CA VAL A 65 7.14 -14.35 0.76
C VAL A 65 5.87 -13.50 0.56
N PRO A 66 5.56 -12.59 1.49
CA PRO A 66 4.52 -11.59 1.28
C PRO A 66 4.70 -10.80 -0.02
N LEU A 67 3.64 -10.72 -0.83
CA LEU A 67 3.60 -10.11 -2.15
C LEU A 67 2.54 -9.02 -2.21
N PHE A 68 2.97 -7.81 -2.54
CA PHE A 68 2.11 -6.64 -2.61
C PHE A 68 1.74 -6.36 -4.05
N ILE A 69 0.44 -6.21 -4.29
CA ILE A 69 -0.11 -5.72 -5.55
C ILE A 69 -0.31 -4.21 -5.36
N ASP A 70 0.46 -3.42 -6.11
CA ASP A 70 0.39 -1.96 -6.01
C ASP A 70 -0.94 -1.46 -6.59
N ALA A 71 -1.52 -0.46 -5.90
CA ALA A 71 -2.62 0.33 -6.42
C ALA A 71 -2.11 1.42 -7.35
N GLU A 72 -2.92 1.73 -8.35
CA GLU A 72 -2.61 2.66 -9.42
C GLU A 72 -3.77 3.66 -9.57
N GLU A 73 -4.13 4.08 -10.78
CA GLU A 73 -5.19 5.05 -10.99
C GLU A 73 -6.61 4.48 -10.79
N SER A 74 -7.54 5.31 -10.33
CA SER A 74 -8.88 4.89 -9.90
C SER A 74 -9.69 4.17 -10.97
N TRP A 75 -9.51 4.54 -12.24
CA TRP A 75 -10.24 3.99 -13.37
C TRP A 75 -9.68 2.64 -13.89
N ILE A 76 -8.54 2.18 -13.35
CA ILE A 76 -8.04 0.81 -13.54
C ILE A 76 -8.07 -0.02 -12.25
N GLN A 77 -8.32 0.63 -11.10
CA GLN A 77 -8.21 0.00 -9.79
C GLN A 77 -9.24 -1.10 -9.56
N GLY A 78 -10.42 -1.05 -10.19
CA GLY A 78 -11.43 -2.11 -10.08
C GLY A 78 -10.89 -3.47 -10.54
N ALA A 79 -10.26 -3.50 -11.72
CA ALA A 79 -9.62 -4.71 -12.24
C ALA A 79 -8.49 -5.22 -11.34
N ILE A 80 -7.77 -4.31 -10.67
CA ILE A 80 -6.68 -4.65 -9.74
C ILE A 80 -7.23 -5.21 -8.43
N ASP A 81 -8.26 -4.59 -7.86
CA ASP A 81 -8.92 -5.04 -6.64
C ASP A 81 -9.54 -6.43 -6.85
N ASP A 82 -10.24 -6.64 -7.95
CA ASP A 82 -10.89 -7.91 -8.28
C ASP A 82 -9.88 -9.07 -8.35
N ILE A 83 -8.77 -8.87 -9.08
CA ILE A 83 -7.74 -9.91 -9.16
C ILE A 83 -7.02 -10.10 -7.83
N ALA A 84 -6.77 -9.03 -7.06
CA ALA A 84 -6.15 -9.13 -5.75
C ALA A 84 -7.02 -9.94 -4.78
N ILE A 85 -8.33 -9.69 -4.75
CA ILE A 85 -9.29 -10.44 -3.93
C ILE A 85 -9.32 -11.91 -4.37
N LYS A 86 -9.40 -12.18 -5.68
CA LYS A 86 -9.33 -13.55 -6.23
C LYS A 86 -8.06 -14.30 -5.80
N MET A 87 -6.92 -13.60 -5.78
CA MET A 87 -5.65 -14.18 -5.34
C MET A 87 -5.59 -14.37 -3.82
N MET A 88 -6.13 -13.45 -3.01
CA MET A 88 -6.25 -13.64 -1.56
C MET A 88 -7.15 -14.83 -1.22
N GLN A 89 -8.33 -14.92 -1.84
CA GLN A 89 -9.24 -16.06 -1.71
C GLN A 89 -8.52 -17.38 -2.02
N LYS A 90 -7.67 -17.41 -3.06
CA LYS A 90 -6.95 -18.62 -3.46
C LYS A 90 -5.80 -18.98 -2.52
N PHE A 91 -4.97 -18.02 -2.14
CA PHE A 91 -3.67 -18.27 -1.52
C PHE A 91 -3.58 -17.96 -0.02
N ASN A 92 -4.42 -17.08 0.52
CA ASN A 92 -4.37 -16.66 1.92
C ASN A 92 -5.24 -17.55 2.82
N LYS A 93 -4.96 -18.87 2.86
CA LYS A 93 -5.81 -19.82 3.60
C LYS A 93 -5.53 -19.89 5.10
N ASN A 94 -4.28 -19.73 5.50
CA ASN A 94 -3.85 -19.84 6.90
C ASN A 94 -3.18 -18.56 7.43
N GLU A 95 -2.65 -17.74 6.53
CA GLU A 95 -2.06 -16.43 6.81
C GLU A 95 -2.05 -15.61 5.52
N ALA A 96 -1.78 -14.31 5.61
CA ALA A 96 -1.75 -13.42 4.46
C ALA A 96 -0.40 -13.51 3.73
N TRP A 97 -0.44 -13.95 2.48
CA TRP A 97 0.72 -13.91 1.56
C TRP A 97 0.52 -12.87 0.47
N ILE A 98 -0.70 -12.70 0.01
CA ILE A 98 -1.06 -11.72 -1.02
C ILE A 98 -1.67 -10.51 -0.34
N PHE A 99 -1.18 -9.32 -0.69
CA PHE A 99 -1.61 -8.06 -0.12
C PHE A 99 -2.13 -7.14 -1.23
N ASN A 100 -3.34 -6.62 -1.05
CA ASN A 100 -3.84 -5.51 -1.87
C ASN A 100 -3.37 -4.17 -1.30
N THR A 101 -3.14 -3.17 -2.14
CA THR A 101 -2.85 -1.80 -1.69
C THR A 101 -4.12 -0.97 -1.70
N LEU A 102 -4.46 -0.34 -0.57
CA LEU A 102 -5.64 0.50 -0.43
C LEU A 102 -5.21 1.97 -0.36
N GLN A 103 -5.78 2.82 -1.22
CA GLN A 103 -5.45 4.25 -1.30
C GLN A 103 -6.53 5.10 -0.61
N LEU A 104 -6.31 5.49 0.65
CA LEU A 104 -7.32 6.12 1.51
C LEU A 104 -7.59 7.60 1.20
N TYR A 105 -6.95 8.17 0.18
CA TYR A 105 -7.37 9.43 -0.41
C TYR A 105 -8.69 9.33 -1.19
N ARG A 106 -9.15 8.12 -1.49
CA ARG A 106 -10.39 7.85 -2.22
C ARG A 106 -11.54 7.72 -1.25
N ASN A 107 -12.66 8.33 -1.61
CA ASN A 107 -13.84 8.45 -0.75
C ASN A 107 -14.66 7.15 -0.58
N ASP A 108 -14.30 6.07 -1.27
CA ASP A 108 -15.03 4.79 -1.27
C ASP A 108 -14.26 3.65 -0.58
N ARG A 109 -13.05 3.90 -0.08
CA ARG A 109 -12.12 2.82 0.30
C ARG A 109 -12.36 2.23 1.67
N VAL A 110 -12.94 3.00 2.59
CA VAL A 110 -13.35 2.47 3.89
C VAL A 110 -14.53 1.50 3.72
N ASP A 111 -15.51 1.84 2.87
CA ASP A 111 -16.63 0.95 2.57
C ASP A 111 -16.14 -0.33 1.87
N HIS A 112 -15.21 -0.19 0.92
CA HIS A 112 -14.56 -1.34 0.29
C HIS A 112 -13.84 -2.25 1.30
N LEU A 113 -13.15 -1.67 2.28
CA LEU A 113 -12.48 -2.42 3.34
C LEU A 113 -13.47 -3.22 4.19
N GLU A 114 -14.56 -2.59 4.62
CA GLU A 114 -15.61 -3.23 5.42
C GLU A 114 -16.27 -4.39 4.63
N MET A 115 -16.52 -4.18 3.32
CA MET A 115 -16.99 -5.24 2.42
C MET A 115 -16.00 -6.39 2.29
N LEU A 116 -14.71 -6.10 2.15
CA LEU A 116 -13.65 -7.11 2.03
C LEU A 116 -13.56 -7.96 3.31
N PHE A 117 -13.69 -7.35 4.48
CA PHE A 117 -13.68 -8.08 5.76
C PHE A 117 -14.88 -9.03 5.88
N LYS A 118 -16.07 -8.57 5.47
CA LYS A 118 -17.25 -9.43 5.43
C LYS A 118 -17.04 -10.63 4.49
N LEU A 119 -16.55 -10.37 3.28
CA LEU A 119 -16.25 -11.43 2.31
C LEU A 119 -15.21 -12.42 2.84
N ALA A 120 -14.16 -11.93 3.49
CA ALA A 120 -13.11 -12.75 4.10
C ALA A 120 -13.64 -13.65 5.22
N ALA A 121 -14.56 -13.14 6.04
CA ALA A 121 -15.22 -13.93 7.08
C ALA A 121 -16.15 -15.01 6.48
N GLU A 122 -16.91 -14.67 5.45
CA GLU A 122 -17.83 -15.59 4.76
C GLU A 122 -17.07 -16.73 4.05
N GLU A 123 -15.99 -16.39 3.34
CA GLU A 123 -15.23 -17.33 2.52
C GLU A 123 -13.97 -17.89 3.20
N LYS A 124 -13.70 -17.47 4.44
CA LYS A 124 -12.63 -17.96 5.32
C LYS A 124 -11.24 -17.85 4.68
N PHE A 125 -10.85 -16.62 4.33
CA PHE A 125 -9.47 -16.31 3.93
C PHE A 125 -8.91 -15.14 4.76
N PHE A 126 -7.58 -15.06 4.82
CA PHE A 126 -6.86 -13.99 5.51
C PHE A 126 -6.66 -12.79 4.59
N VAL A 127 -6.88 -11.59 5.13
CA VAL A 127 -6.79 -10.34 4.37
C VAL A 127 -5.38 -9.77 4.53
N GLY A 128 -4.71 -9.50 3.41
CA GLY A 128 -3.45 -8.75 3.39
C GLY A 128 -3.68 -7.35 2.82
N LEU A 129 -3.31 -6.30 3.57
CA LEU A 129 -3.48 -4.93 3.13
C LEU A 129 -2.22 -4.09 3.32
N LYS A 130 -1.90 -3.28 2.30
CA LYS A 130 -1.00 -2.14 2.43
C LYS A 130 -1.84 -0.87 2.41
N LEU A 131 -1.88 -0.15 3.52
CA LEU A 131 -2.61 1.11 3.60
C LEU A 131 -1.70 2.27 3.19
N VAL A 132 -2.13 3.08 2.24
CA VAL A 132 -1.45 4.32 1.83
C VAL A 132 -2.47 5.44 1.71
N ARG A 133 -2.04 6.70 1.75
CA ARG A 133 -2.93 7.82 1.35
C ARG A 133 -3.24 7.72 -0.15
N GLY A 134 -2.22 7.80 -0.98
CA GLY A 134 -2.34 7.72 -2.44
C GLY A 134 -1.22 8.51 -3.10
N ALA A 135 -0.97 8.25 -4.38
CA ALA A 135 0.16 8.84 -5.11
C ALA A 135 -0.23 9.54 -6.43
N TYR A 136 -1.53 9.61 -6.73
CA TYR A 136 -2.05 10.11 -8.01
C TYR A 136 -3.08 11.24 -7.82
N HIS A 137 -3.04 11.94 -6.68
CA HIS A 137 -4.14 12.82 -6.23
C HIS A 137 -4.48 13.94 -7.21
N GLU A 138 -3.46 14.67 -7.70
CA GLU A 138 -3.66 15.75 -8.66
C GLU A 138 -4.21 15.24 -10.00
N GLN A 139 -3.70 14.11 -10.47
CA GLN A 139 -4.16 13.45 -11.70
C GLN A 139 -5.62 13.01 -11.61
N GLU A 140 -6.07 12.51 -10.44
CA GLU A 140 -7.47 12.14 -10.20
C GLU A 140 -8.39 13.37 -10.26
N ILE A 141 -7.96 14.49 -9.67
CA ILE A 141 -8.71 15.76 -9.68
C ILE A 141 -8.80 16.33 -11.10
N GLU A 142 -7.68 16.36 -11.83
CA GLU A 142 -7.61 16.87 -13.19
C GLU A 142 -8.52 16.05 -14.12
N ARG A 143 -8.40 14.72 -14.10
CA ARG A 143 -9.25 13.84 -14.92
C ARG A 143 -10.74 14.00 -14.60
N ALA A 144 -11.10 14.14 -13.32
CA ALA A 144 -12.49 14.35 -12.92
C ALA A 144 -13.07 15.66 -13.47
N LYS A 145 -12.27 16.74 -13.45
CA LYS A 145 -12.65 18.03 -14.05
C LYS A 145 -12.80 17.94 -15.57
N GLU A 146 -11.83 17.31 -16.25
CA GLU A 146 -11.84 17.17 -17.71
C GLU A 146 -13.03 16.34 -18.22
N LYS A 147 -13.33 15.22 -17.54
CA LYS A 147 -14.41 14.30 -17.95
C LYS A 147 -15.77 14.62 -17.31
N GLY A 148 -15.84 15.57 -16.38
CA GLY A 148 -17.09 16.04 -15.77
C GLY A 148 -17.79 15.04 -14.84
N TYR A 149 -17.04 14.14 -14.18
CA TYR A 149 -17.57 13.20 -13.19
C TYR A 149 -17.16 13.59 -11.76
N ASN A 150 -17.85 13.03 -10.75
CA ASN A 150 -17.54 13.30 -9.34
C ASN A 150 -16.12 12.87 -9.00
N CYS A 151 -15.35 13.75 -8.38
CA CYS A 151 -13.97 13.44 -8.01
C CYS A 151 -13.94 12.23 -7.05
N PRO A 152 -13.15 11.18 -7.36
CA PRO A 152 -13.14 9.95 -6.57
C PRO A 152 -12.27 10.09 -5.31
N VAL A 153 -11.56 11.21 -5.18
CA VAL A 153 -10.66 11.50 -4.06
C VAL A 153 -11.18 12.65 -3.20
N HIS A 154 -10.81 12.62 -1.93
CA HIS A 154 -11.00 13.71 -0.99
C HIS A 154 -10.24 14.94 -1.45
N THR A 155 -10.91 16.08 -1.53
CA THR A 155 -10.27 17.38 -1.85
C THR A 155 -9.68 18.07 -0.63
N ILE A 156 -10.06 17.61 0.57
CA ILE A 156 -9.56 18.08 1.87
C ILE A 156 -8.67 16.98 2.45
N LYS A 157 -7.42 17.32 2.75
CA LYS A 157 -6.39 16.36 3.20
C LYS A 157 -6.78 15.69 4.51
N GLU A 158 -7.40 16.44 5.43
CA GLU A 158 -7.87 15.95 6.73
C GLU A 158 -8.86 14.78 6.57
N ASN A 159 -9.71 14.78 5.52
CA ASN A 159 -10.61 13.66 5.25
C ASN A 159 -9.85 12.40 4.84
N THR A 160 -8.76 12.56 4.07
CA THR A 160 -7.85 11.43 3.76
C THR A 160 -7.19 10.87 5.01
N ASP A 161 -6.80 11.72 5.95
CA ASP A 161 -6.21 11.26 7.22
C ASP A 161 -7.23 10.54 8.10
N ILE A 162 -8.47 11.05 8.16
CA ILE A 162 -9.57 10.41 8.88
C ILE A 162 -9.79 8.99 8.34
N ASP A 163 -9.90 8.84 7.02
CA ASP A 163 -10.12 7.54 6.40
C ASP A 163 -8.90 6.61 6.54
N TYR A 164 -7.68 7.15 6.46
CA TYR A 164 -6.47 6.38 6.75
C TYR A 164 -6.46 5.83 8.17
N ASN A 165 -6.71 6.68 9.16
CA ASN A 165 -6.70 6.30 10.56
C ASN A 165 -7.88 5.37 10.91
N LYS A 166 -9.05 5.56 10.29
CA LYS A 166 -10.19 4.64 10.41
C LYS A 166 -9.84 3.26 9.85
N ALA A 167 -9.29 3.19 8.63
CA ALA A 167 -8.88 1.93 8.01
C ALA A 167 -7.79 1.20 8.82
N LEU A 168 -6.81 1.94 9.35
CA LEU A 168 -5.78 1.40 10.21
C LEU A 168 -6.35 0.79 11.50
N THR A 169 -7.28 1.52 12.15
CA THR A 169 -7.97 1.05 13.35
C THR A 169 -8.74 -0.24 13.07
N LEU A 170 -9.53 -0.27 11.99
CA LEU A 170 -10.28 -1.45 11.57
C LEU A 170 -9.37 -2.66 11.32
N CYS A 171 -8.19 -2.46 10.70
CA CYS A 171 -7.24 -3.55 10.47
C CYS A 171 -6.70 -4.13 11.78
N ILE A 172 -6.35 -3.29 12.75
CA ILE A 172 -5.81 -3.75 14.04
C ILE A 172 -6.88 -4.40 14.91
N GLU A 173 -8.11 -3.88 14.89
CA GLU A 173 -9.25 -4.48 15.60
C GLU A 173 -9.63 -5.87 15.04
N ASN A 174 -9.25 -6.17 13.80
CA ASN A 174 -9.50 -7.44 13.10
C ASN A 174 -8.22 -8.26 12.85
N ILE A 175 -7.16 -8.04 13.65
CA ILE A 175 -5.83 -8.62 13.41
C ILE A 175 -5.82 -10.17 13.36
N ASP A 176 -6.83 -10.84 13.92
CA ASP A 176 -6.96 -12.30 13.91
C ASP A 176 -7.00 -12.90 12.50
N PHE A 177 -7.54 -12.17 11.52
CA PHE A 177 -7.56 -12.58 10.12
C PHE A 177 -6.98 -11.53 9.16
N VAL A 178 -6.50 -10.40 9.68
CA VAL A 178 -5.92 -9.30 8.90
C VAL A 178 -4.42 -9.18 9.13
N SER A 179 -3.67 -8.93 8.07
CA SER A 179 -2.28 -8.46 8.12
C SER A 179 -2.18 -7.11 7.41
N VAL A 180 -1.49 -6.16 8.04
CA VAL A 180 -1.45 -4.77 7.61
C VAL A 180 -0.01 -4.24 7.52
N CYS A 181 0.27 -3.59 6.40
CA CYS A 181 1.46 -2.78 6.19
C CYS A 181 1.03 -1.30 6.12
N ALA A 182 1.35 -0.54 7.17
CA ALA A 182 0.99 0.86 7.30
C ALA A 182 2.01 1.75 6.57
N GLY A 183 1.71 2.08 5.32
CA GLY A 183 2.50 3.01 4.49
C GLY A 183 2.20 4.47 4.85
N THR A 184 3.00 5.08 5.72
CA THR A 184 2.81 6.49 6.13
C THR A 184 4.09 7.16 6.60
N HIS A 185 4.24 8.44 6.23
CA HIS A 185 5.23 9.35 6.82
C HIS A 185 4.63 10.28 7.86
N ASN A 186 3.33 10.18 8.15
CA ASN A 186 2.66 11.02 9.14
C ASN A 186 2.92 10.50 10.56
N GLU A 187 3.44 11.37 11.43
CA GLU A 187 3.76 11.08 12.83
C GLU A 187 2.53 10.68 13.65
N GLU A 188 1.40 11.36 13.47
CA GLU A 188 0.15 11.07 14.19
C GLU A 188 -0.40 9.70 13.81
N SER A 189 -0.45 9.37 12.51
CA SER A 189 -0.86 8.03 12.07
C SER A 189 0.10 6.94 12.54
N SER A 190 1.40 7.25 12.67
CA SER A 190 2.39 6.30 13.17
C SER A 190 2.25 6.09 14.68
N ALA A 191 2.01 7.17 15.44
CA ALA A 191 1.72 7.11 16.87
C ALA A 191 0.42 6.34 17.14
N LEU A 192 -0.63 6.56 16.33
CA LEU A 192 -1.87 5.81 16.41
C LEU A 192 -1.65 4.31 16.26
N LEU A 193 -0.80 3.87 15.32
CA LEU A 193 -0.48 2.43 15.20
C LEU A 193 0.16 1.89 16.49
N VAL A 194 1.11 2.61 17.07
CA VAL A 194 1.73 2.22 18.34
C VAL A 194 0.69 2.12 19.46
N GLU A 195 -0.21 3.10 19.57
CA GLU A 195 -1.29 3.12 20.56
C GLU A 195 -2.23 1.94 20.38
N LEU A 196 -2.62 1.62 19.14
CA LEU A 196 -3.49 0.49 18.84
C LEU A 196 -2.84 -0.85 19.20
N LEU A 197 -1.56 -1.04 18.87
CA LEU A 197 -0.84 -2.26 19.25
C LEU A 197 -0.78 -2.44 20.77
N ASN A 198 -0.48 -1.37 21.51
CA ASN A 198 -0.47 -1.41 22.97
C ASN A 198 -1.87 -1.68 23.55
N LYS A 199 -2.90 -0.98 23.05
CA LYS A 199 -4.29 -1.13 23.48
C LYS A 199 -4.80 -2.56 23.31
N HIS A 200 -4.43 -3.22 22.22
CA HIS A 200 -4.86 -4.57 21.89
C HIS A 200 -3.87 -5.66 22.34
N ASN A 201 -2.83 -5.31 23.10
CA ASN A 201 -1.77 -6.23 23.57
C ASN A 201 -1.11 -7.03 22.43
N ILE A 202 -0.94 -6.40 21.26
CA ILE A 202 -0.26 -7.00 20.12
C ILE A 202 1.23 -6.73 20.26
N SER A 203 2.05 -7.77 20.04
CA SER A 203 3.50 -7.66 20.16
C SER A 203 4.06 -6.68 19.13
N LYS A 204 5.13 -5.96 19.49
CA LYS A 204 5.78 -5.00 18.59
C LYS A 204 6.36 -5.68 17.34
N ASP A 205 6.76 -6.94 17.49
CA ASP A 205 7.34 -7.80 16.44
C ASP A 205 6.29 -8.72 15.78
N ASP A 206 4.99 -8.48 15.98
CA ASP A 206 3.94 -9.27 15.34
C ASP A 206 4.07 -9.22 13.81
N LYS A 207 4.32 -10.39 13.20
CA LYS A 207 4.55 -10.54 11.75
C LYS A 207 3.37 -10.09 10.87
N ARG A 208 2.20 -9.84 11.46
CA ARG A 208 1.02 -9.34 10.74
C ARG A 208 1.05 -7.83 10.58
N VAL A 209 1.91 -7.11 11.31
CA VAL A 209 1.93 -5.64 11.33
C VAL A 209 3.29 -5.11 10.96
N TYR A 210 3.33 -4.21 9.98
CA TYR A 210 4.55 -3.50 9.58
C TYR A 210 4.31 -2.01 9.44
N PHE A 211 5.25 -1.21 9.93
CA PHE A 211 5.40 0.19 9.54
C PHE A 211 6.16 0.25 8.22
N SER A 212 5.68 1.03 7.25
CA SER A 212 6.34 1.17 5.96
C SER A 212 6.51 2.64 5.58
N GLN A 213 7.70 2.97 5.10
CA GLN A 213 8.03 4.28 4.57
C GLN A 213 8.83 4.17 3.29
N LEU A 214 8.78 5.19 2.45
CA LEU A 214 9.74 5.32 1.35
C LEU A 214 11.14 5.59 1.91
N LEU A 215 12.17 5.01 1.29
CA LEU A 215 13.55 5.26 1.68
C LEU A 215 13.92 6.74 1.45
N GLY A 216 14.56 7.36 2.45
CA GLY A 216 15.02 8.76 2.37
C GLY A 216 13.95 9.80 2.74
N MET A 217 12.84 9.38 3.34
CA MET A 217 11.76 10.26 3.79
C MET A 217 11.36 9.91 5.23
N SER A 218 11.34 10.92 6.11
CA SER A 218 10.91 10.80 7.51
C SER A 218 11.55 9.64 8.27
N ASP A 219 12.86 9.48 8.04
CA ASP A 219 13.66 8.41 8.62
C ASP A 219 13.65 8.43 10.15
N HIS A 220 13.49 9.62 10.77
CA HIS A 220 13.38 9.74 12.22
C HIS A 220 12.20 8.96 12.79
N ILE A 221 11.09 8.83 12.06
CA ILE A 221 9.95 8.01 12.47
C ILE A 221 10.34 6.53 12.41
N SER A 222 10.78 6.05 11.24
CA SER A 222 11.13 4.63 11.05
C SER A 222 12.25 4.15 11.95
N TYR A 223 13.31 4.94 12.16
CA TYR A 223 14.45 4.54 12.96
C TYR A 223 14.11 4.48 14.44
N ASN A 224 13.28 5.41 14.93
CA ASN A 224 12.80 5.36 16.31
C ASN A 224 11.87 4.16 16.52
N ALA A 225 10.92 3.91 15.60
CA ALA A 225 10.05 2.74 15.68
C ALA A 225 10.84 1.41 15.64
N ALA A 226 11.83 1.30 14.74
CA ALA A 226 12.68 0.11 14.66
C ALA A 226 13.52 -0.09 15.92
N LYS A 227 14.07 0.99 16.49
CA LYS A 227 14.82 0.95 17.75
C LYS A 227 13.96 0.48 18.92
N GLU A 228 12.68 0.82 18.94
CA GLU A 228 11.71 0.37 19.94
C GLU A 228 11.24 -1.08 19.76
N GLY A 229 11.71 -1.76 18.71
CA GLY A 229 11.42 -3.18 18.43
C GLY A 229 10.22 -3.42 17.51
N PHE A 230 9.70 -2.38 16.85
CA PHE A 230 8.62 -2.56 15.88
C PHE A 230 9.14 -3.10 14.55
N ASN A 231 8.29 -3.87 13.85
CA ASN A 231 8.53 -4.28 12.48
C ASN A 231 8.47 -3.07 11.53
N VAL A 232 9.60 -2.67 10.96
CA VAL A 232 9.70 -1.49 10.07
C VAL A 232 10.36 -1.88 8.75
N VAL A 233 9.80 -1.38 7.64
CA VAL A 233 10.37 -1.56 6.31
C VAL A 233 10.50 -0.24 5.55
N LYS A 234 11.51 -0.22 4.67
CA LYS A 234 11.69 0.84 3.69
C LYS A 234 11.37 0.31 2.30
N TYR A 235 10.49 1.02 1.60
CA TYR A 235 10.18 0.77 0.21
C TYR A 235 11.30 1.39 -0.65
N VAL A 236 12.01 0.52 -1.38
CA VAL A 236 13.16 0.92 -2.19
C VAL A 236 12.86 0.66 -3.67
N PRO A 237 12.68 1.72 -4.49
CA PRO A 237 12.72 1.56 -5.93
C PRO A 237 14.17 1.24 -6.36
N TYR A 238 14.34 0.28 -7.25
CA TYR A 238 15.64 0.00 -7.85
C TYR A 238 15.46 -0.34 -9.33
N GLY A 239 16.37 0.15 -10.17
CA GLY A 239 16.31 -0.04 -11.62
C GLY A 239 17.10 1.04 -12.36
N PRO A 240 17.18 0.96 -13.70
CA PRO A 240 17.80 1.99 -14.53
C PRO A 240 17.14 3.36 -14.32
N VAL A 241 17.93 4.43 -14.36
CA VAL A 241 17.47 5.81 -14.09
C VAL A 241 16.25 6.20 -14.94
N LYS A 242 16.25 5.82 -16.22
CA LYS A 242 15.16 6.11 -17.15
C LYS A 242 13.82 5.51 -16.69
N ASP A 243 13.87 4.30 -16.13
CA ASP A 243 12.67 3.54 -15.75
C ASP A 243 12.11 4.02 -14.39
N VAL A 244 12.98 4.58 -13.53
CA VAL A 244 12.57 5.15 -12.24
C VAL A 244 12.15 6.63 -12.32
N LEU A 245 12.31 7.29 -13.47
CA LEU A 245 12.00 8.71 -13.61
C LEU A 245 10.54 9.07 -13.26
N PRO A 246 9.51 8.33 -13.71
CA PRO A 246 8.12 8.61 -13.29
C PRO A 246 7.91 8.45 -11.78
N TYR A 247 8.64 7.53 -11.15
CA TYR A 247 8.61 7.40 -9.69
C TYR A 247 9.23 8.64 -9.03
N LEU A 248 10.37 9.12 -9.52
CA LEU A 248 11.07 10.29 -8.97
C LEU A 248 10.24 11.58 -9.10
N ILE A 249 9.51 11.76 -10.21
CA ILE A 249 8.61 12.91 -10.42
C ILE A 249 7.52 12.93 -9.33
N ARG A 250 6.82 11.80 -9.13
CA ARG A 250 5.81 11.70 -8.07
C ARG A 250 6.38 11.95 -6.66
N ARG A 251 7.65 11.57 -6.42
CA ARG A 251 8.33 11.89 -5.14
C ARG A 251 8.63 13.37 -4.99
N ALA A 252 8.96 14.06 -6.08
CA ALA A 252 9.18 15.51 -6.05
C ALA A 252 7.87 16.26 -5.75
N GLU A 253 6.76 15.85 -6.38
CA GLU A 253 5.42 16.39 -6.12
C GLU A 253 4.96 16.12 -4.68
N GLU A 254 5.14 14.88 -4.21
CA GLU A 254 4.85 14.49 -2.83
C GLU A 254 5.69 15.30 -1.84
N ASN A 255 6.99 15.45 -2.04
CA ASN A 255 7.84 16.26 -1.14
C ASN A 255 7.47 17.74 -1.14
N THR A 256 6.96 18.27 -2.26
CA THR A 256 6.51 19.65 -2.36
C THR A 256 5.19 19.86 -1.61
N SER A 257 4.25 18.91 -1.70
CA SER A 257 3.02 18.91 -0.90
C SER A 257 3.25 18.56 0.58
N ILE A 258 4.35 17.87 0.88
CA ILE A 258 4.87 17.55 2.23
C ILE A 258 5.79 18.66 2.79
N ALA A 259 5.85 19.86 2.19
CA ALA A 259 6.75 20.94 2.63
C ALA A 259 6.76 21.23 4.15
N GLY A 260 5.68 20.92 4.88
CA GLY A 260 5.62 20.99 6.34
C GLY A 260 6.42 19.94 7.13
N GLN A 261 6.78 18.78 6.57
CA GLN A 261 7.57 17.74 7.28
C GLN A 261 9.07 17.97 7.15
N MET A 262 9.57 18.41 5.99
CA MET A 262 10.97 18.81 5.82
C MET A 262 11.35 19.94 6.79
N GLY A 263 10.46 20.93 6.95
CA GLY A 263 10.62 21.99 7.95
C GLY A 263 10.63 21.48 9.38
N ARG A 264 9.77 20.50 9.71
CA ARG A 264 9.77 19.84 11.04
C ARG A 264 11.03 19.04 11.31
N GLU A 265 11.52 18.25 10.36
CA GLU A 265 12.78 17.51 10.51
C GLU A 265 13.95 18.44 10.80
N LEU A 266 14.07 19.53 10.03
CA LEU A 266 15.08 20.55 10.28
C LEU A 266 14.92 21.16 11.68
N THR A 267 13.69 21.44 12.11
CA THR A 267 13.40 21.97 13.44
C THR A 267 13.83 20.99 14.54
N ASN A 268 13.46 19.71 14.43
CA ASN A 268 13.85 18.65 15.35
C ASN A 268 15.38 18.50 15.43
N ILE A 269 16.09 18.57 14.30
CA ILE A 269 17.56 18.53 14.27
C ILE A 269 18.15 19.74 14.99
N ILE A 270 17.61 20.94 14.76
CA ILE A 270 18.07 22.17 15.44
C ILE A 270 17.85 22.06 16.95
N GLU A 271 16.69 21.60 17.39
CA GLU A 271 16.35 21.42 18.80
C GLU A 271 17.23 20.36 19.46
N GLU A 272 17.43 19.21 18.83
CA GLU A 272 18.30 18.15 19.34
C GLU A 272 19.76 18.60 19.42
N LYS A 273 20.25 19.39 18.44
CA LYS A 273 21.58 20.01 18.51
C LYS A 273 21.69 20.99 19.67
N LYS A 274 20.66 21.80 19.93
CA LYS A 274 20.65 22.70 21.10
C LYS A 274 20.67 21.92 22.40
N ARG A 275 19.83 20.88 22.54
CA ARG A 275 19.78 20.01 23.72
C ARG A 275 21.15 19.40 24.03
N ARG A 276 21.84 18.86 23.03
CA ARG A 276 23.19 18.26 23.20
C ARG A 276 24.30 19.27 23.49
N ARG A 277 24.16 20.52 23.06
CA ARG A 277 25.13 21.58 23.40
C ARG A 277 24.98 22.08 24.84
N ASN A 278 23.79 21.92 25.41
CA ASN A 278 23.45 22.38 26.75
C ASN A 278 23.44 21.24 27.80
N ALA A 279 23.81 20.02 27.41
CA ALA A 279 23.97 18.85 28.28
C ALA A 279 25.46 18.52 28.44
#